data_AF-A0A3N9US35-F1
#
_entry.id   AF-A0A3N9US35-F1
#
_cell.length_a   1.000
_cell.length_b   1.000
_cell.length_c   1.000
_cell.angle_alpha   90.00
_cell.angle_beta   90.00
_cell.angle_gamma   90.00
#
_symmetry.space_group_name_H-M   'P 1'
#
loop_
_entity.id
_entity.type
_entity.pdbx_description
1 polymer ?
#
loop_
_entity_poly.entity_id
_entity_poly.type
_entity_poly.pdbx_seq_one_letter_code
_entity_poly.pdbx_strand_id
1 'polypeptide(L)'
;MDEVVALGPILRSFPEFNRFYNEERQKRIGFIRWFRDFEMPDGFSAYANNLECAVHYGKSPMSLEDAHIVAHEIMHLIRHQENDLLEIRYRPEFFDLVFRLTNMLEDPIVELFLQKNYDFDLKISYLSAINYCRKCVKKETNDELSRLINGVDLANYMLRWRLIDDVAAQNEWSSYLGWYKNLRPHSYEIADQIVRLVWIHGGAYGAETIENQKKVVAAMINLYPQIRSIISI
;
A
#
# COMPACT_ATOMS: atom_id res chain seq x y z
N MET A 1 8.90 -13.26 18.40
CA MET A 1 7.70 -13.91 18.97
C MET A 1 7.34 -15.12 18.10
N ASP A 2 6.69 -16.15 18.63
CA ASP A 2 6.15 -17.24 17.78
C ASP A 2 5.00 -16.69 16.92
N GLU A 3 5.00 -17.02 15.62
CA GLU A 3 3.99 -16.60 14.64
C GLU A 3 2.57 -16.99 15.07
N VAL A 4 2.38 -18.23 15.52
CA VAL A 4 1.06 -18.74 15.93
C VAL A 4 0.57 -18.01 17.18
N VAL A 5 1.50 -17.55 18.03
CA VAL A 5 1.17 -16.71 19.19
C VAL A 5 0.81 -15.30 18.75
N ALA A 6 1.60 -14.70 17.85
CA ALA A 6 1.36 -13.34 17.34
C ALA A 6 0.01 -13.25 16.59
N LEU A 7 -0.29 -14.24 15.76
CA LEU A 7 -1.48 -14.27 14.89
C LEU A 7 -2.67 -15.03 15.48
N GLY A 8 -2.49 -15.67 16.64
CA GLY A 8 -3.47 -16.55 17.25
C GLY A 8 -4.90 -15.98 17.33
N PRO A 9 -5.10 -14.72 17.75
CA PRO A 9 -6.43 -14.12 17.79
C PRO A 9 -7.10 -14.05 16.41
N ILE A 10 -6.38 -13.61 15.37
CA ILE A 10 -6.95 -13.45 14.02
C ILE A 10 -7.12 -14.80 13.31
N LEU A 11 -6.21 -15.76 13.52
CA LEU A 11 -6.32 -17.12 12.98
C LEU A 11 -7.58 -17.87 13.46
N ARG A 12 -7.99 -17.62 14.71
CA ARG A 12 -9.19 -18.25 15.29
C ARG A 12 -10.48 -17.53 14.94
N SER A 13 -10.42 -16.23 14.71
CA SER A 13 -11.62 -15.37 14.65
C SER A 13 -12.06 -15.04 13.22
N PHE A 14 -11.14 -15.05 12.24
CA PHE A 14 -11.40 -14.57 10.88
C PHE A 14 -11.15 -15.67 9.84
N PRO A 15 -12.21 -16.29 9.29
CA PRO A 15 -12.09 -17.39 8.33
C PRO A 15 -11.27 -17.07 7.08
N GLU A 16 -11.43 -15.87 6.53
CA GLU A 16 -10.69 -15.35 5.37
C GLU A 16 -9.18 -15.34 5.62
N PHE A 17 -8.75 -14.86 6.80
CA PHE A 17 -7.35 -14.86 7.19
C PHE A 17 -6.82 -16.26 7.42
N ASN A 18 -7.61 -17.14 8.04
CA ASN A 18 -7.24 -18.54 8.25
C ASN A 18 -7.03 -19.27 6.91
N ARG A 19 -7.91 -19.03 5.93
CA ARG A 19 -7.79 -19.58 4.57
C ARG A 19 -6.51 -19.09 3.89
N PHE A 20 -6.31 -17.76 3.86
CA PHE A 20 -5.08 -17.15 3.33
C PHE A 20 -3.82 -17.71 4.00
N TYR A 21 -3.83 -17.83 5.32
CA TYR A 21 -2.68 -18.30 6.08
C TYR A 21 -2.26 -19.73 5.69
N ASN A 22 -3.22 -20.65 5.59
CA ASN A 22 -2.93 -22.04 5.25
C ASN A 22 -2.63 -22.26 3.78
N GLU A 23 -3.25 -21.48 2.90
CA GLU A 23 -3.11 -21.67 1.45
C GLU A 23 -1.91 -20.94 0.86
N GLU A 24 -1.56 -19.77 1.40
CA GLU A 24 -0.52 -18.90 0.86
C GLU A 24 0.68 -18.82 1.80
N ARG A 25 0.49 -18.20 2.98
CA ARG A 25 1.57 -17.91 3.94
C ARG A 25 2.40 -19.16 4.30
N GLN A 26 1.74 -20.26 4.66
CA GLN A 26 2.39 -21.50 5.09
C GLN A 26 3.06 -22.26 3.94
N LYS A 27 2.62 -22.08 2.70
CA LYS A 27 3.13 -22.84 1.55
C LYS A 27 4.26 -22.13 0.81
N ARG A 28 4.25 -20.80 0.78
CA ARG A 28 5.14 -20.01 -0.08
C ARG A 28 6.38 -19.47 0.63
N ILE A 29 6.26 -19.12 1.90
CA ILE A 29 7.38 -18.57 2.67
C ILE A 29 7.72 -19.51 3.82
N GLY A 30 8.98 -19.94 3.92
CA GLY A 30 9.42 -20.83 4.98
C GLY A 30 9.39 -20.22 6.39
N PHE A 31 9.86 -18.99 6.56
CA PHE A 31 9.98 -18.34 7.87
C PHE A 31 9.74 -16.83 7.78
N ILE A 32 8.93 -16.29 8.69
CA ILE A 32 8.76 -14.85 8.91
C ILE A 32 9.15 -14.53 10.34
N ARG A 33 9.98 -13.50 10.52
CA ARG A 33 10.28 -12.94 11.84
C ARG A 33 9.17 -12.00 12.28
N TRP A 34 8.71 -12.16 13.52
CA TRP A 34 7.66 -11.34 14.10
C TRP A 34 8.22 -10.45 15.20
N PHE A 35 8.18 -9.13 14.95
CA PHE A 35 8.68 -8.11 15.86
C PHE A 35 7.54 -7.21 16.35
N ARG A 36 7.41 -7.10 17.67
CA ARG A 36 6.53 -6.09 18.25
C ARG A 36 7.30 -4.77 18.32
N ASP A 37 6.84 -3.77 17.59
CA ASP A 37 7.49 -2.47 17.44
C ASP A 37 6.73 -1.41 18.25
N PHE A 38 7.30 -1.01 19.39
CA PHE A 38 6.69 0.00 20.26
C PHE A 38 6.92 1.43 19.77
N GLU A 39 7.81 1.62 18.81
CA GLU A 39 8.14 2.90 18.19
C GLU A 39 7.58 2.99 16.77
N MET A 40 6.58 2.15 16.47
CA MET A 40 5.98 2.07 15.14
C MET A 40 5.52 3.45 14.66
N PRO A 41 5.88 3.85 13.44
CA PRO A 41 5.52 5.16 12.91
C PRO A 41 4.01 5.40 12.93
N ASP A 42 3.62 6.64 13.24
CA ASP A 42 2.23 7.06 13.25
C ASP A 42 1.53 6.70 11.92
N GLY A 43 0.34 6.10 12.01
CA GLY A 43 -0.48 5.73 10.86
C GLY A 43 -0.22 4.32 10.30
N PHE A 44 0.79 3.60 10.79
CA PHE A 44 0.96 2.18 10.52
C PHE A 44 0.35 1.34 11.64
N SER A 45 -0.13 0.14 11.32
CA SER A 45 -0.51 -0.88 12.31
C SER A 45 0.37 -2.13 12.22
N ALA A 46 0.90 -2.40 11.02
CA ALA A 46 1.99 -3.31 10.75
C ALA A 46 2.76 -2.83 9.50
N TYR A 47 3.96 -3.37 9.28
CA TYR A 47 4.70 -3.24 8.02
C TYR A 47 5.61 -4.44 7.78
N ALA A 48 5.82 -4.80 6.52
CA ALA A 48 6.78 -5.81 6.08
C ALA A 48 8.19 -5.23 5.92
N ASN A 49 9.20 -5.99 6.37
CA ASN A 49 10.59 -5.78 6.06
C ASN A 49 11.09 -6.95 5.19
N ASN A 50 11.19 -6.69 3.89
CA ASN A 50 11.58 -7.69 2.89
C ASN A 50 13.00 -8.23 3.12
N LEU A 51 13.95 -7.38 3.52
CA LEU A 51 15.35 -7.77 3.74
C LEU A 51 15.51 -8.77 4.88
N GLU A 52 14.76 -8.57 5.97
CA GLU A 52 14.79 -9.44 7.14
C GLU A 52 13.80 -10.59 7.07
N CYS A 53 12.94 -10.60 6.03
CA CYS A 53 11.75 -11.43 5.93
C CYS A 53 10.94 -11.36 7.24
N ALA A 54 10.52 -10.14 7.60
CA ALA A 54 9.92 -9.85 8.89
C ALA A 54 8.62 -9.04 8.77
N VAL A 55 7.73 -9.19 9.74
CA VAL A 55 6.57 -8.32 9.97
C VAL A 55 6.72 -7.65 11.32
N HIS A 56 6.65 -6.33 11.30
CA HIS A 56 6.65 -5.47 12.48
C HIS A 56 5.22 -5.01 12.77
N TYR A 57 4.80 -5.02 14.05
CA TYR A 57 3.44 -4.64 14.45
C TYR A 57 3.44 -3.97 15.83
N GLY A 58 2.62 -2.94 16.03
CA GLY A 58 2.63 -2.19 17.31
C GLY A 58 1.73 -2.79 18.40
N LYS A 59 0.59 -3.34 17.99
CA LYS A 59 -0.35 -4.02 18.89
C LYS A 59 -0.64 -5.41 18.38
N SER A 60 -0.95 -6.34 19.28
CA SER A 60 -1.37 -7.68 18.87
C SER A 60 -2.56 -7.59 17.90
N PRO A 61 -2.51 -8.24 16.73
CA PRO A 61 -3.60 -8.21 15.78
C PRO A 61 -4.79 -8.98 16.35
N MET A 62 -5.96 -8.34 16.40
CA MET A 62 -7.16 -8.91 17.04
C MET A 62 -8.46 -8.61 16.31
N SER A 63 -8.48 -7.63 15.42
CA SER A 63 -9.66 -7.20 14.68
C SER A 63 -9.63 -7.66 13.23
N LEU A 64 -10.78 -7.55 12.56
CA LEU A 64 -10.91 -7.81 11.12
C LEU A 64 -9.99 -6.89 10.30
N GLU A 65 -9.88 -5.63 10.71
CA GLU A 65 -8.94 -4.65 10.12
C GLU A 65 -7.49 -5.12 10.28
N ASP A 66 -7.11 -5.60 11.47
CA ASP A 66 -5.74 -6.10 11.69
C ASP A 66 -5.47 -7.36 10.85
N ALA A 67 -6.48 -8.23 10.66
CA ALA A 67 -6.35 -9.44 9.85
C ALA A 67 -6.06 -9.08 8.38
N HIS A 68 -6.79 -8.10 7.84
CA HIS A 68 -6.53 -7.57 6.51
C HIS A 68 -5.11 -6.98 6.40
N ILE A 69 -4.74 -6.08 7.31
CA ILE A 69 -3.42 -5.42 7.31
C ILE A 69 -2.29 -6.46 7.38
N VAL A 70 -2.40 -7.47 8.25
CA VAL A 70 -1.37 -8.51 8.35
C VAL A 70 -1.29 -9.37 7.09
N ALA A 71 -2.43 -9.70 6.47
CA ALA A 71 -2.43 -10.45 5.21
C ALA A 71 -1.77 -9.66 4.08
N HIS A 72 -2.02 -8.35 4.02
CA HIS A 72 -1.38 -7.41 3.09
C HIS A 72 0.15 -7.44 3.23
N GLU A 73 0.67 -7.27 4.45
CA GLU A 73 2.11 -7.28 4.70
C GLU A 73 2.76 -8.64 4.42
N ILE A 74 2.08 -9.75 4.76
CA ILE A 74 2.56 -11.09 4.40
C ILE A 74 2.63 -11.24 2.87
N MET A 75 1.65 -10.74 2.13
CA MET A 75 1.63 -10.87 0.68
C MET A 75 2.79 -10.11 0.02
N HIS A 76 3.18 -8.95 0.55
CA HIS A 76 4.40 -8.25 0.12
C HIS A 76 5.65 -9.12 0.26
N LEU A 77 5.77 -9.84 1.38
CA LEU A 77 6.87 -10.80 1.58
C LEU A 77 6.79 -11.97 0.59
N ILE A 78 5.59 -12.47 0.26
CA ILE A 78 5.41 -13.60 -0.67
C ILE A 78 5.90 -13.17 -2.05
N ARG A 79 5.41 -12.02 -2.53
CA ARG A 79 5.80 -11.46 -3.83
C ARG A 79 7.30 -11.17 -3.92
N HIS A 80 7.90 -10.72 -2.81
CA HIS A 80 9.34 -10.53 -2.74
C HIS A 80 10.12 -11.84 -2.93
N GLN A 81 9.71 -12.93 -2.26
CA GLN A 81 10.38 -14.23 -2.40
C GLN A 81 10.20 -14.85 -3.78
N GLU A 82 9.09 -14.56 -4.45
CA GLU A 82 8.81 -15.02 -5.82
C GLU A 82 9.57 -14.21 -6.90
N ASN A 83 10.31 -13.16 -6.50
CA ASN A 83 10.98 -12.19 -7.40
C ASN A 83 10.00 -11.46 -8.33
N ASP A 84 8.76 -11.29 -7.91
CA ASP A 84 7.69 -10.64 -8.68
C ASP A 84 7.58 -9.15 -8.39
N LEU A 85 8.73 -8.48 -8.14
CA LEU A 85 8.82 -7.06 -7.81
C LEU A 85 9.74 -6.31 -8.78
N LEU A 86 9.37 -5.07 -9.10
CA LEU A 86 10.24 -4.17 -9.86
C LEU A 86 11.42 -3.69 -8.99
N GLU A 87 12.64 -4.00 -9.40
CA GLU A 87 13.84 -3.42 -8.79
C GLU A 87 13.95 -1.95 -9.19
N ILE A 88 13.85 -1.05 -8.20
CA ILE A 88 14.10 0.38 -8.37
C ILE A 88 15.41 0.70 -7.65
N ARG A 89 16.39 1.21 -8.39
CA ARG A 89 17.68 1.66 -7.83
C ARG A 89 17.61 3.15 -7.52
N TYR A 90 18.01 3.52 -6.31
CA TYR A 90 17.93 4.89 -5.79
C TYR A 90 19.05 5.17 -4.79
N ARG A 91 19.24 6.45 -4.47
CA ARG A 91 20.14 6.88 -3.39
C ARG A 91 19.39 6.96 -2.06
N PRO A 92 19.99 6.61 -0.91
CA PRO A 92 19.29 6.48 0.36
C PRO A 92 18.45 7.71 0.78
N GLU A 93 18.85 8.92 0.42
CA GLU A 93 18.11 10.15 0.72
C GLU A 93 16.72 10.22 0.05
N PHE A 94 16.46 9.40 -0.98
CA PHE A 94 15.18 9.32 -1.67
C PHE A 94 14.35 8.09 -1.30
N PHE A 95 14.72 7.41 -0.21
CA PHE A 95 14.06 6.19 0.26
C PHE A 95 12.54 6.36 0.36
N ASP A 96 12.04 7.45 0.96
CA ASP A 96 10.60 7.65 1.16
C ASP A 96 9.83 7.74 -0.17
N LEU A 97 10.35 8.47 -1.16
CA LEU A 97 9.73 8.53 -2.48
C LEU A 97 9.69 7.15 -3.14
N VAL A 98 10.79 6.40 -3.10
CA VAL A 98 10.85 5.07 -3.72
C VAL A 98 9.94 4.09 -2.99
N PHE A 99 9.93 4.11 -1.67
CA PHE A 99 9.04 3.29 -0.86
C PHE A 99 7.57 3.55 -1.22
N ARG A 100 7.15 4.82 -1.28
CA ARG A 100 5.77 5.19 -1.68
C ARG A 100 5.45 4.79 -3.12
N LEU A 101 6.42 4.94 -4.03
CA LEU A 101 6.26 4.55 -5.43
C LEU A 101 6.08 3.04 -5.56
N THR A 102 6.90 2.25 -4.88
CA THR A 102 6.78 0.78 -4.86
C THR A 102 5.42 0.37 -4.30
N ASN A 103 4.99 0.94 -3.17
CA ASN A 103 3.68 0.62 -2.60
C ASN A 103 2.53 1.01 -3.54
N MET A 104 2.62 2.15 -4.24
CA MET A 104 1.62 2.55 -5.23
C MET A 104 1.53 1.57 -6.41
N LEU A 105 2.64 0.94 -6.81
CA LEU A 105 2.67 -0.05 -7.88
C LEU A 105 2.17 -1.43 -7.41
N GLU A 106 2.44 -1.79 -6.15
CA GLU A 106 2.23 -3.13 -5.61
C GLU A 106 0.91 -3.29 -4.84
N ASP A 107 0.54 -2.32 -3.99
CA ASP A 107 -0.61 -2.46 -3.10
C ASP A 107 -1.91 -2.76 -3.85
N PRO A 108 -2.28 -2.09 -4.98
CA PRO A 108 -3.51 -2.44 -5.69
C PRO A 108 -3.56 -3.90 -6.17
N ILE A 109 -2.39 -4.49 -6.47
CA ILE A 109 -2.28 -5.90 -6.90
C ILE A 109 -2.52 -6.83 -5.71
N VAL A 110 -1.88 -6.54 -4.57
CA VAL A 110 -2.06 -7.28 -3.32
C VAL A 110 -3.52 -7.24 -2.86
N GLU A 111 -4.11 -6.06 -2.86
CA GLU A 111 -5.47 -5.80 -2.41
C GLU A 111 -6.50 -6.52 -3.28
N LEU A 112 -6.34 -6.45 -4.60
CA LEU A 112 -7.16 -7.21 -5.54
C LEU A 112 -7.02 -8.72 -5.32
N PHE A 113 -5.81 -9.21 -5.08
CA PHE A 113 -5.57 -10.63 -4.82
C PHE A 113 -6.27 -11.09 -3.54
N LEU A 114 -6.12 -10.34 -2.43
CA LEU A 114 -6.75 -10.65 -1.16
C LEU A 114 -8.29 -10.61 -1.27
N GLN A 115 -8.84 -9.57 -1.90
CA GLN A 115 -10.27 -9.46 -2.11
C GLN A 115 -10.82 -10.60 -2.97
N LYS A 116 -10.20 -10.89 -4.12
CA LYS A 116 -10.71 -11.85 -5.10
C LYS A 116 -10.59 -13.30 -4.65
N ASN A 117 -9.52 -13.65 -3.94
CA ASN A 117 -9.22 -15.05 -3.58
C ASN A 117 -9.61 -15.37 -2.14
N TYR A 118 -9.71 -14.37 -1.27
CA TYR A 118 -9.92 -14.55 0.17
C TYR A 118 -11.11 -13.77 0.73
N ASP A 119 -11.80 -12.96 -0.07
CA ASP A 119 -12.99 -12.21 0.34
C ASP A 119 -12.72 -11.18 1.46
N PHE A 120 -11.49 -10.65 1.55
CA PHE A 120 -11.16 -9.60 2.52
C PHE A 120 -11.98 -8.32 2.27
N ASP A 121 -12.56 -7.77 3.35
CA ASP A 121 -13.29 -6.49 3.30
C ASP A 121 -12.33 -5.30 3.37
N LEU A 122 -11.99 -4.78 2.19
CA LEU A 122 -11.12 -3.62 2.03
C LEU A 122 -11.68 -2.34 2.65
N LYS A 123 -13.02 -2.22 2.75
CA LYS A 123 -13.71 -0.99 3.16
C LYS A 123 -13.33 -0.57 4.57
N ILE A 124 -13.22 -1.53 5.49
CA ILE A 124 -13.00 -1.26 6.92
C ILE A 124 -11.66 -0.54 7.11
N SER A 125 -10.59 -1.11 6.55
CA SER A 125 -9.24 -0.53 6.66
C SER A 125 -9.16 0.85 6.01
N TYR A 126 -9.79 1.05 4.85
CA TYR A 126 -9.68 2.33 4.16
C TYR A 126 -10.55 3.45 4.73
N LEU A 127 -11.73 3.14 5.27
CA LEU A 127 -12.52 4.12 6.02
C LEU A 127 -11.79 4.58 7.30
N SER A 128 -11.13 3.64 7.99
CA SER A 128 -10.26 3.94 9.14
C SER A 128 -9.12 4.88 8.73
N ALA A 129 -8.45 4.61 7.61
CA ALA A 129 -7.39 5.45 7.06
C ALA A 129 -7.86 6.89 6.73
N ILE A 130 -9.03 7.06 6.11
CA ILE A 130 -9.62 8.40 5.85
C ILE A 130 -9.74 9.21 7.15
N ASN A 131 -10.27 8.60 8.20
CA ASN A 131 -10.50 9.25 9.48
C ASN A 131 -9.20 9.65 10.16
N TYR A 132 -8.17 8.79 10.06
CA TYR A 132 -6.84 9.11 10.52
C TYR A 132 -6.23 10.28 9.72
N CYS A 133 -6.29 10.24 8.39
CA CYS A 133 -5.77 11.30 7.53
C CYS A 133 -6.42 12.66 7.83
N ARG A 134 -7.74 12.72 8.02
CA ARG A 134 -8.44 13.97 8.37
C ARG A 134 -7.91 14.62 9.67
N LYS A 135 -7.39 13.82 10.61
CA LYS A 135 -6.85 14.31 11.89
C LYS A 135 -5.38 14.74 11.79
N CYS A 136 -4.59 14.06 10.96
CA CYS A 136 -3.13 14.16 10.97
C CYS A 136 -2.56 14.94 9.79
N VAL A 137 -3.26 15.00 8.66
CA VAL A 137 -2.78 15.66 7.45
C VAL A 137 -2.80 17.17 7.63
N LYS A 138 -1.63 17.80 7.48
CA LYS A 138 -1.44 19.25 7.53
C LYS A 138 -1.68 19.88 6.15
N LYS A 139 -1.68 21.22 6.09
CA LYS A 139 -1.73 21.98 4.83
C LYS A 139 -0.62 21.57 3.85
N GLU A 140 -0.81 21.93 2.58
CA GLU A 140 0.14 21.72 1.49
C GLU A 140 1.57 22.12 1.87
N THR A 141 2.53 21.30 1.44
CA THR A 141 3.96 21.60 1.60
C THR A 141 4.43 22.59 0.53
N ASN A 142 5.50 23.33 0.82
CA ASN A 142 6.09 24.27 -0.14
C ASN A 142 7.17 23.63 -1.03
N ASP A 143 7.71 22.50 -0.60
CA ASP A 143 8.75 21.75 -1.30
C ASP A 143 8.17 20.83 -2.38
N GLU A 144 8.74 20.89 -3.59
CA GLU A 144 8.28 20.10 -4.74
C GLU A 144 8.42 18.59 -4.52
N LEU A 145 9.49 18.13 -3.85
CA LEU A 145 9.70 16.72 -3.59
C LEU A 145 8.64 16.17 -2.64
N SER A 146 8.34 16.88 -1.56
CA SER A 146 7.27 16.52 -0.63
C SER A 146 5.90 16.55 -1.30
N ARG A 147 5.63 17.49 -2.21
CA ARG A 147 4.37 17.48 -2.99
C ARG A 147 4.26 16.23 -3.85
N LEU A 148 5.37 15.84 -4.50
CA LEU A 148 5.44 14.61 -5.28
C LEU A 148 5.21 13.38 -4.40
N ILE A 149 5.90 13.27 -3.27
CA ILE A 149 5.73 12.17 -2.30
C ILE A 149 4.27 12.07 -1.83
N ASN A 150 3.67 13.19 -1.39
CA ASN A 150 2.27 13.24 -0.99
C ASN A 150 1.31 12.89 -2.14
N GLY A 151 1.65 13.25 -3.37
CA GLY A 151 0.89 12.92 -4.56
C GLY A 151 0.96 11.42 -4.91
N VAL A 152 2.13 10.80 -4.80
CA VAL A 152 2.31 9.35 -4.97
C VAL A 152 1.53 8.59 -3.90
N ASP A 153 1.62 9.02 -2.63
CA ASP A 153 0.87 8.40 -1.53
C ASP A 153 -0.64 8.48 -1.77
N LEU A 154 -1.17 9.66 -2.14
CA LEU A 154 -2.59 9.81 -2.49
C LEU A 154 -2.98 8.97 -3.72
N ALA A 155 -2.12 8.89 -4.74
CA ALA A 155 -2.37 8.07 -5.92
C ALA A 155 -2.54 6.60 -5.55
N ASN A 156 -1.74 6.07 -4.62
CA ASN A 156 -1.89 4.73 -4.09
C ASN A 156 -3.30 4.52 -3.50
N TYR A 157 -3.76 5.42 -2.62
CA TYR A 157 -5.12 5.37 -2.10
C TYR A 157 -6.18 5.43 -3.21
N MET A 158 -6.03 6.33 -4.18
CA MET A 158 -6.97 6.46 -5.32
C MET A 158 -7.09 5.17 -6.14
N LEU A 159 -5.98 4.45 -6.34
CA LEU A 159 -5.98 3.18 -7.07
C LEU A 159 -6.69 2.08 -6.27
N ARG A 160 -6.39 1.96 -4.98
CA ARG A 160 -6.99 0.94 -4.10
C ARG A 160 -8.48 1.17 -3.85
N TRP A 161 -8.91 2.43 -3.68
CA TRP A 161 -10.32 2.77 -3.51
C TRP A 161 -11.20 2.37 -4.70
N ARG A 162 -10.63 2.15 -5.88
CA ARG A 162 -11.38 1.63 -7.04
C ARG A 162 -11.79 0.16 -6.90
N LEU A 163 -11.16 -0.58 -6.00
CA LEU A 163 -11.48 -1.98 -5.75
C LEU A 163 -12.73 -2.15 -4.85
N ILE A 164 -13.22 -1.06 -4.26
CA ILE A 164 -14.35 -1.10 -3.34
C ILE A 164 -15.66 -0.78 -4.08
N ASP A 165 -16.50 -1.79 -4.27
CA ASP A 165 -17.83 -1.63 -4.88
C ASP A 165 -18.93 -1.45 -3.81
N ASP A 166 -18.78 -0.41 -2.98
CA ASP A 166 -19.75 -0.03 -1.95
C ASP A 166 -20.11 1.45 -2.09
N VAL A 167 -21.36 1.74 -2.43
CA VAL A 167 -21.83 3.10 -2.73
C VAL A 167 -21.64 4.05 -1.55
N ALA A 168 -21.88 3.61 -0.32
CA ALA A 168 -21.74 4.46 0.86
C ALA A 168 -20.25 4.79 1.12
N ALA A 169 -19.37 3.79 0.98
CA ALA A 169 -17.94 3.99 1.09
C ALA A 169 -17.39 4.92 0.00
N GLN A 170 -17.87 4.77 -1.24
CA GLN A 170 -17.49 5.65 -2.35
C GLN A 170 -17.94 7.11 -2.15
N ASN A 171 -19.10 7.33 -1.51
CA ASN A 171 -19.54 8.67 -1.13
C ASN A 171 -18.62 9.31 -0.08
N GLU A 172 -18.22 8.55 0.94
CA GLU A 172 -17.26 9.01 1.95
C GLU A 172 -15.89 9.31 1.34
N TRP A 173 -15.41 8.45 0.45
CA TRP A 173 -14.18 8.65 -0.30
C TRP A 173 -14.24 9.91 -1.17
N SER A 174 -15.33 10.12 -1.90
CA SER A 174 -15.53 11.32 -2.72
C SER A 174 -15.53 12.59 -1.88
N SER A 175 -16.18 12.57 -0.71
CA SER A 175 -16.18 13.66 0.27
C SER A 175 -14.76 13.94 0.78
N TYR A 176 -14.00 12.89 1.12
CA TYR A 176 -12.61 13.01 1.52
C TYR A 176 -11.73 13.61 0.41
N LEU A 177 -11.86 13.14 -0.84
CA LEU A 177 -11.10 13.66 -1.97
C LEU A 177 -11.38 15.15 -2.21
N GLY A 178 -12.64 15.57 -2.09
CA GLY A 178 -13.02 16.98 -2.18
C GLY A 178 -12.36 17.82 -1.09
N TRP A 179 -12.35 17.32 0.15
CA TRP A 179 -11.64 17.96 1.25
C TRP A 179 -10.13 18.01 1.03
N TYR A 180 -9.50 16.91 0.60
CA TYR A 180 -8.06 16.82 0.37
C TYR A 180 -7.62 17.77 -0.75
N LYS A 181 -8.38 17.82 -1.86
CA LYS A 181 -8.12 18.74 -2.98
C LYS A 181 -8.10 20.20 -2.54
N ASN A 182 -8.98 20.60 -1.63
CA ASN A 182 -9.01 21.95 -1.10
C ASN A 182 -7.82 22.23 -0.16
N LEU A 183 -7.39 21.23 0.61
CA LEU A 183 -6.30 21.36 1.57
C LEU A 183 -4.90 21.31 0.92
N ARG A 184 -4.76 20.48 -0.11
CA ARG A 184 -3.51 20.12 -0.81
C ARG A 184 -3.73 20.02 -2.34
N PRO A 185 -3.98 21.15 -3.02
CA PRO A 185 -4.36 21.15 -4.43
C PRO A 185 -3.26 20.63 -5.36
N HIS A 186 -1.98 20.89 -5.07
CA HIS A 186 -0.88 20.46 -5.93
C HIS A 186 -0.58 18.99 -5.76
N SER A 187 -0.56 18.50 -4.52
CA SER A 187 -0.42 17.06 -4.26
C SER A 187 -1.57 16.26 -4.88
N TYR A 188 -2.80 16.81 -4.84
CA TYR A 188 -3.95 16.21 -5.51
C TYR A 188 -3.78 16.15 -7.03
N GLU A 189 -3.34 17.25 -7.66
CA GLU A 189 -3.13 17.28 -9.12
C GLU A 189 -2.08 16.27 -9.57
N ILE A 190 -0.98 16.15 -8.82
CA ILE A 190 0.04 15.12 -9.05
C ILE A 190 -0.58 13.72 -8.96
N ALA A 191 -1.36 13.45 -7.92
CA ALA A 191 -2.02 12.17 -7.74
C ALA A 191 -2.95 11.82 -8.91
N ASP A 192 -3.80 12.77 -9.35
CA ASP A 192 -4.72 12.58 -10.48
C ASP A 192 -3.95 12.27 -11.79
N GLN A 193 -2.84 12.97 -12.03
CA GLN A 193 -1.99 12.73 -13.20
C GLN A 193 -1.34 11.34 -13.15
N ILE A 194 -0.76 10.95 -12.01
CA ILE A 194 -0.15 9.61 -11.83
C ILE A 194 -1.19 8.52 -12.05
N VAL A 195 -2.36 8.66 -11.45
CA VAL A 195 -3.45 7.70 -11.55
C VAL A 195 -3.90 7.52 -13.01
N ARG A 196 -3.96 8.59 -13.81
CA ARG A 196 -4.21 8.49 -15.27
C ARG A 196 -3.10 7.73 -16.00
N LEU A 197 -1.82 7.94 -15.65
CA LEU A 197 -0.72 7.17 -16.22
C LEU A 197 -0.86 5.69 -15.93
N VAL A 198 -1.26 5.32 -14.71
CA VAL A 198 -1.52 3.92 -14.36
C VAL A 198 -2.67 3.34 -15.18
N TRP A 199 -3.72 4.09 -15.49
CA TRP A 199 -4.79 3.56 -16.36
C TRP A 199 -4.38 3.40 -17.81
N ILE A 200 -3.51 4.30 -18.31
CA ILE A 200 -3.04 4.23 -19.70
C ILE A 200 -2.01 3.10 -19.88
N HIS A 201 -1.11 2.93 -18.91
CA HIS A 201 0.07 2.08 -19.04
C HIS A 201 0.04 0.82 -18.16
N GLY A 202 -0.73 0.83 -17.08
CA GLY A 202 -0.78 -0.23 -16.07
C GLY A 202 -1.68 -1.40 -16.46
N GLY A 203 -2.91 -1.12 -16.94
CA GLY A 203 -3.91 -2.13 -17.23
C GLY A 203 -5.25 -1.85 -16.54
N ALA A 204 -6.15 -2.84 -16.52
CA ALA A 204 -7.53 -2.69 -16.02
C ALA A 204 -7.60 -2.46 -14.51
N TYR A 205 -6.68 -3.06 -13.75
CA TYR A 205 -6.69 -3.01 -12.28
C TYR A 205 -5.42 -2.40 -11.66
N GLY A 206 -4.55 -1.80 -12.49
CA GLY A 206 -3.27 -1.26 -12.05
C GLY A 206 -2.11 -1.86 -12.83
N ALA A 207 -0.88 -1.62 -12.36
CA ALA A 207 0.34 -2.09 -13.00
C ALA A 207 0.64 -3.56 -12.68
N GLU A 208 -0.24 -4.48 -13.08
CA GLU A 208 -0.28 -5.89 -12.65
C GLU A 208 0.95 -6.73 -13.02
N THR A 209 1.75 -6.27 -13.98
CA THR A 209 2.96 -6.97 -14.44
C THR A 209 4.16 -6.06 -14.33
N ILE A 210 5.35 -6.63 -14.15
CA ILE A 210 6.62 -5.88 -14.11
C ILE A 210 6.78 -5.00 -15.36
N GLU A 211 6.40 -5.49 -16.53
CA GLU A 211 6.45 -4.72 -17.77
C GLU A 211 5.52 -3.50 -17.74
N ASN A 212 4.32 -3.64 -17.18
CA ASN A 212 3.40 -2.52 -17.03
C ASN A 212 3.88 -1.53 -15.93
N GLN A 213 4.47 -2.03 -14.84
CA GLN A 213 5.10 -1.18 -13.83
C GLN A 213 6.23 -0.34 -14.43
N LYS A 214 7.10 -0.96 -15.25
CA LYS A 214 8.17 -0.25 -15.98
C LYS A 214 7.61 0.85 -16.88
N LYS A 215 6.53 0.58 -17.62
CA LYS A 215 5.87 1.60 -18.45
C LYS A 215 5.31 2.75 -17.63
N VAL A 216 4.66 2.46 -16.50
CA VAL A 216 4.15 3.49 -15.57
C VAL A 216 5.30 4.34 -15.05
N VAL A 217 6.37 3.72 -14.54
CA VAL A 217 7.54 4.46 -14.02
C VAL A 217 8.22 5.29 -15.10
N ALA A 218 8.38 4.75 -16.32
CA ALA A 218 8.93 5.49 -17.45
C ALA A 218 8.05 6.71 -17.81
N ALA A 219 6.72 6.56 -17.80
CA ALA A 219 5.80 7.66 -18.03
C ALA A 219 5.88 8.72 -16.91
N MET A 220 6.01 8.29 -15.65
CA MET A 220 6.22 9.20 -14.52
C MET A 220 7.54 9.96 -14.62
N ILE A 221 8.64 9.31 -15.02
CA ILE A 221 9.94 9.96 -15.26
C ILE A 221 9.82 11.04 -16.35
N ASN A 222 9.01 10.80 -17.39
CA ASN A 222 8.80 11.78 -18.45
C ASN A 222 7.95 12.96 -17.98
N LEU A 223 6.93 12.71 -17.15
CA LEU A 223 6.05 13.76 -16.62
C LEU A 223 6.73 14.59 -15.52
N TYR A 224 7.57 13.96 -14.69
CA TYR A 224 8.30 14.57 -13.59
C TYR A 224 9.81 14.31 -13.78
N PRO A 225 10.50 15.10 -14.63
CA PRO A 225 11.91 14.87 -14.97
C PRO A 225 12.86 14.81 -13.78
N GLN A 226 12.50 15.44 -12.65
CA GLN A 226 13.24 15.34 -11.40
C GLN A 226 13.37 13.90 -10.89
N ILE A 227 12.42 13.00 -11.22
CA ILE A 227 12.48 11.57 -10.87
C ILE A 227 13.65 10.89 -11.60
N ARG A 228 14.05 11.36 -12.80
CA ARG A 228 15.14 10.78 -13.60
C ARG A 228 16.50 10.79 -12.87
N SER A 229 16.75 11.78 -12.02
CA SER A 229 18.00 11.89 -11.27
C SER A 229 17.96 11.12 -9.93
N ILE A 230 16.78 10.60 -9.58
CA ILE A 230 16.46 9.95 -8.30
C ILE A 230 16.42 8.43 -8.46
N ILE A 231 15.75 7.92 -9.49
CA ILE A 231 15.55 6.47 -9.69
C ILE A 231 16.03 5.96 -11.05
N SER A 232 16.33 4.66 -11.10
CA SER A 232 16.52 3.88 -12.32
C SER A 232 15.87 2.51 -12.17
N ILE A 233 15.36 1.96 -13.28
CA ILE A 233 14.62 0.68 -13.38
C ILE A 233 15.27 -0.25 -14.39
#